data_AF-A0AAD7D423-F1
#
_entry.id   AF-A0AAD7D423-F1
#
_cell.length_a   1.000
_cell.length_b   1.000
_cell.length_c   1.000
_cell.angle_alpha   90.00
_cell.angle_beta   90.00
_cell.angle_gamma   90.00
#
_symmetry.space_group_name_H-M   'P 1'
#
loop_
_entity.id
_entity.type
_entity.pdbx_description
1 polymer ?
#
loop_
_entity_poly.entity_id
_entity_poly.type
_entity_poly.pdbx_seq_one_letter_code
_entity_poly.pdbx_strand_id
1 'polypeptide(L)'
;EVVVKFHTKCYNTTAHTKLAALGLAPKLYYHAAVRGGLLMTVMEKVVGTTAFRWLWVNNTIRLPSSIYTDIHSAIKELHAVDFVFGDLRLPNIMIRERQRQRQRQRREGARQRREGARQRREGARPWRRRRKSSERPGQRGRRQPGRGRGGQRRARWWASGQRQRWPRRPRAADRLRWTAQDGVGRYPATISTSEEWSPAVNPHGLMHKAHDLFSLDLLRKKCI
;
A
#
# COMPACT_ATOMS: atom_id res chain seq x y z
N GLU A 1 2.90 -2.32 -14.19
CA GLU A 1 1.58 -2.46 -14.82
C GLU A 1 0.67 -1.32 -14.37
N VAL A 2 -0.20 -0.86 -15.26
CA VAL A 2 -1.18 0.20 -15.00
C VAL A 2 -2.58 -0.32 -15.31
N VAL A 3 -3.59 0.32 -14.74
CA VAL A 3 -4.99 0.14 -15.11
C VAL A 3 -5.43 1.40 -15.84
N VAL A 4 -6.04 1.21 -17.02
CA VAL A 4 -6.64 2.27 -17.81
C VAL A 4 -8.14 2.10 -17.76
N LYS A 5 -8.85 3.18 -17.45
CA LYS A 5 -10.31 3.21 -17.43
C LYS A 5 -10.83 4.28 -18.36
N PHE A 6 -11.87 3.94 -19.11
CA PHE A 6 -12.62 4.88 -19.93
C PHE A 6 -14.01 5.06 -19.33
N HIS A 7 -14.50 6.30 -19.27
CA HIS A 7 -15.83 6.60 -18.77
C HIS A 7 -16.40 7.86 -19.42
N THR A 8 -17.72 7.87 -19.62
CA THR A 8 -18.48 8.95 -20.28
C THR A 8 -18.81 10.13 -19.36
N LYS A 9 -18.55 10.01 -18.05
CA LYS A 9 -18.86 11.04 -17.04
C LYS A 9 -17.60 11.45 -16.30
N CYS A 10 -17.70 12.54 -15.54
CA CYS A 10 -16.65 13.07 -14.68
C CYS A 10 -16.08 12.03 -13.71
N TYR A 11 -14.78 12.18 -13.43
CA TYR A 11 -14.05 11.44 -12.41
C TYR A 11 -13.49 12.43 -11.41
N ASN A 12 -13.66 12.16 -10.12
CA ASN A 12 -13.21 13.10 -9.11
C ASN A 12 -11.71 12.95 -8.84
N THR A 13 -10.90 13.64 -9.65
CA THR A 13 -9.43 13.64 -9.54
C THR A 13 -8.95 14.25 -8.23
N THR A 14 -9.66 15.24 -7.69
CA THR A 14 -9.33 15.89 -6.41
C THR A 14 -9.44 14.90 -5.25
N ALA A 15 -10.58 14.21 -5.13
CA ALA A 15 -10.78 13.19 -4.12
C ALA A 15 -9.80 12.02 -4.29
N HIS A 16 -9.55 11.58 -5.53
CA HIS A 16 -8.55 10.54 -5.80
C HIS A 16 -7.17 10.93 -5.32
N THR A 17 -6.68 12.10 -5.75
CA THR A 17 -5.32 12.57 -5.46
C THR A 17 -5.11 12.68 -3.95
N LYS A 18 -6.12 13.16 -3.21
CA LYS A 18 -6.09 13.21 -1.75
C LYS A 18 -5.95 11.82 -1.12
N LEU A 19 -6.78 10.86 -1.52
CA LEU A 19 -6.69 9.49 -1.01
C LEU A 19 -5.38 8.79 -1.43
N ALA A 20 -4.87 9.08 -2.62
CA ALA A 20 -3.62 8.52 -3.12
C ALA A 20 -2.43 9.02 -2.30
N ALA A 21 -2.42 10.30 -1.92
CA ALA A 21 -1.40 10.89 -1.05
C ALA A 21 -1.35 10.21 0.33
N LEU A 22 -2.52 9.81 0.86
CA LEU A 22 -2.63 9.05 2.12
C LEU A 22 -2.30 7.55 1.95
N GLY A 23 -2.07 7.10 0.71
CA GLY A 23 -1.85 5.70 0.38
C GLY A 23 -3.10 4.82 0.50
N LEU A 24 -4.29 5.42 0.52
CA LEU A 24 -5.60 4.78 0.62
C LEU A 24 -6.24 4.53 -0.77
N ALA A 25 -5.77 5.24 -1.79
CA ALA A 25 -6.05 4.97 -3.20
C ALA A 25 -4.75 4.58 -3.95
N PRO A 26 -4.85 4.00 -5.15
CA PRO A 26 -3.73 3.81 -6.06
C PRO A 26 -3.16 5.17 -6.48
N LYS A 27 -1.95 5.19 -7.02
CA LYS A 27 -1.45 6.42 -7.65
C LYS A 27 -2.23 6.71 -8.93
N LEU A 28 -2.72 7.94 -9.06
CA LEU A 28 -3.24 8.47 -10.31
C LEU A 28 -2.06 8.97 -11.15
N TYR A 29 -1.92 8.46 -12.38
CA TYR A 29 -0.86 8.86 -13.30
C TYR A 29 -1.34 9.86 -14.34
N TYR A 30 -2.57 9.69 -14.83
CA TYR A 30 -3.11 10.53 -15.89
C TYR A 30 -4.64 10.57 -15.84
N HIS A 31 -5.21 11.72 -16.18
CA HIS A 31 -6.64 11.90 -16.37
C HIS A 31 -6.88 12.97 -17.44
N ALA A 32 -7.52 12.61 -18.56
CA ALA A 32 -7.86 13.58 -19.60
C ALA A 32 -9.03 13.11 -20.48
N ALA A 33 -9.64 14.05 -21.19
CA ALA A 33 -10.58 13.73 -22.26
C ALA A 33 -9.87 13.10 -23.46
N VAL A 34 -10.54 12.15 -24.09
CA VAL A 34 -10.14 11.48 -25.34
C VAL A 34 -11.29 11.57 -26.35
N ARG A 35 -11.04 11.17 -27.61
CA ARG A 35 -12.05 11.21 -28.68
C ARG A 35 -13.31 10.42 -28.30
N GLY A 36 -14.46 10.91 -28.78
CA GLY A 36 -15.76 10.29 -28.55
C GLY A 36 -16.42 10.66 -27.21
N GLY A 37 -16.04 11.79 -26.60
CA GLY A 37 -16.65 12.25 -25.34
C GLY A 37 -16.30 11.37 -24.12
N LEU A 38 -15.24 10.59 -24.23
CA LEU A 38 -14.76 9.74 -23.15
C LEU A 38 -13.68 10.46 -22.35
N LEU A 39 -13.63 10.16 -21.05
CA LEU A 39 -12.50 10.49 -20.20
C LEU A 39 -11.68 9.21 -19.98
N MET A 40 -10.35 9.35 -20.07
CA MET A 40 -9.40 8.30 -19.79
C MET A 40 -8.69 8.57 -18.46
N THR A 41 -8.70 7.58 -17.57
CA THR A 41 -8.01 7.62 -16.28
C THR A 41 -6.98 6.49 -16.23
N VAL A 42 -5.71 6.83 -16.03
CA VAL A 42 -4.59 5.88 -15.90
C VAL A 42 -4.10 5.89 -14.46
N MET A 43 -4.05 4.73 -13.82
CA MET A 43 -3.67 4.60 -12.41
C MET A 43 -2.84 3.34 -12.13
N GLU A 44 -2.22 3.28 -10.95
CA GLU A 44 -1.47 2.11 -10.46
C GLU A 44 -2.37 0.87 -10.47
N LYS A 45 -1.89 -0.22 -11.10
CA LYS A 45 -2.55 -1.52 -10.98
C LYS A 45 -2.40 -2.04 -9.55
N VAL A 46 -3.51 -2.17 -8.86
CA VAL A 46 -3.55 -2.77 -7.53
C VAL A 46 -3.64 -4.28 -7.65
N VAL A 47 -2.56 -4.96 -7.29
CA VAL A 47 -2.56 -6.43 -7.14
C VAL A 47 -3.20 -6.80 -5.80
N GLY A 48 -4.31 -7.52 -5.86
CA GLY A 48 -5.11 -7.92 -4.71
C GLY A 48 -6.42 -8.59 -5.12
N THR A 49 -7.28 -8.84 -4.15
CA THR A 49 -8.64 -9.37 -4.34
C THR A 49 -9.65 -8.39 -3.75
N THR A 50 -10.88 -8.36 -4.25
CA THR A 50 -11.93 -7.52 -3.64
C THR A 50 -12.34 -8.09 -2.28
N ALA A 51 -12.84 -7.27 -1.37
CA ALA A 51 -13.33 -7.75 -0.08
C ALA A 51 -14.48 -8.75 -0.24
N PHE A 52 -15.33 -8.54 -1.25
CA PHE A 52 -16.38 -9.49 -1.65
C PHE A 52 -15.79 -10.86 -2.01
N ARG A 53 -14.82 -10.89 -2.94
CA ARG A 53 -14.17 -12.14 -3.35
C ARG A 53 -13.37 -12.78 -2.22
N TRP A 54 -12.76 -11.98 -1.35
CA TRP A 54 -12.02 -12.46 -0.19
C TRP A 54 -12.91 -13.26 0.76
N LEU A 55 -14.10 -12.74 1.11
CA LEU A 55 -15.04 -13.44 1.99
C LEU A 55 -15.46 -14.78 1.39
N TRP A 56 -15.79 -14.77 0.09
CA TRP A 56 -16.19 -15.96 -0.65
C TRP A 56 -15.09 -17.02 -0.71
N VAL A 57 -13.86 -16.65 -1.11
CA VAL A 57 -12.75 -17.62 -1.26
C VAL A 57 -12.29 -18.19 0.08
N ASN A 58 -12.29 -17.40 1.15
CA ASN A 58 -11.84 -17.87 2.46
C ASN A 58 -12.95 -18.56 3.25
N ASN A 59 -14.18 -18.62 2.72
CA ASN A 59 -15.37 -19.11 3.42
C ASN A 59 -15.50 -18.50 4.82
N THR A 60 -15.28 -17.18 4.92
CA THR A 60 -15.33 -16.44 6.18
C THR A 60 -16.43 -15.40 6.12
N ILE A 61 -17.06 -15.16 7.26
CA ILE A 61 -18.12 -14.15 7.40
C ILE A 61 -17.50 -12.79 7.76
N ARG A 62 -16.30 -12.80 8.35
CA ARG A 62 -15.66 -11.61 8.93
C ARG A 62 -14.40 -11.19 8.20
N LEU A 63 -14.35 -9.91 7.87
CA LEU A 63 -13.16 -9.21 7.42
C LEU A 63 -12.29 -8.82 8.63
N PRO A 64 -10.96 -8.70 8.45
CA PRO A 64 -10.10 -8.12 9.48
C PRO A 64 -10.53 -6.71 9.88
N SER A 65 -10.59 -6.42 11.18
CA SER A 65 -11.02 -5.11 11.70
C SER A 65 -10.13 -3.94 11.25
N SER A 66 -8.88 -4.21 10.84
CA SER A 66 -8.01 -3.20 10.23
C SER A 66 -8.57 -2.64 8.92
N ILE A 67 -9.41 -3.40 8.22
CA ILE A 67 -10.04 -2.94 6.98
C ILE A 67 -11.03 -1.83 7.28
N TYR A 68 -11.84 -2.02 8.33
CA TYR A 68 -12.77 -0.99 8.80
C TYR A 68 -12.02 0.27 9.23
N THR A 69 -10.94 0.16 10.01
CA THR A 69 -10.20 1.35 10.48
C THR A 69 -9.60 2.16 9.34
N ASP A 70 -9.07 1.50 8.31
CA ASP A 70 -8.45 2.17 7.16
C ASP A 70 -9.52 2.86 6.30
N ILE A 71 -10.66 2.20 6.09
CA ILE A 71 -11.78 2.77 5.31
C ILE A 71 -12.46 3.89 6.07
N HIS A 72 -12.70 3.73 7.37
CA HIS A 72 -13.24 4.78 8.22
C HIS A 72 -12.34 6.03 8.18
N SER A 73 -11.02 5.85 8.21
CA SER A 73 -10.07 6.95 8.05
C SER A 73 -10.17 7.60 6.66
N ALA A 74 -10.30 6.79 5.59
CA ALA A 74 -10.47 7.31 4.23
C ALA A 74 -11.74 8.16 4.09
N ILE A 75 -12.87 7.66 4.60
CA ILE A 75 -14.15 8.38 4.57
C ILE A 75 -14.07 9.67 5.39
N LYS A 76 -13.48 9.62 6.59
CA LYS A 76 -13.27 10.82 7.41
C LYS A 76 -12.50 11.91 6.65
N GLU A 77 -11.44 11.53 5.94
CA GLU A 77 -10.61 12.46 5.16
C GLU A 77 -11.33 13.04 3.94
N LEU A 78 -12.25 12.28 3.33
CA LEU A 78 -13.13 12.79 2.26
C LEU A 78 -14.19 13.74 2.82
N HIS A 79 -14.84 13.37 3.92
CA HIS A 79 -15.90 14.17 4.54
C HIS A 79 -15.38 15.50 5.06
N ALA A 80 -14.09 15.56 5.47
CA ALA A 80 -13.42 16.79 5.88
C ALA A 80 -13.19 17.80 4.74
N VAL A 81 -13.35 17.39 3.48
CA VAL A 81 -13.33 18.26 2.29
C VAL A 81 -14.65 18.20 1.53
N ASP A 82 -15.73 17.91 2.26
CA ASP A 82 -17.11 17.86 1.75
C ASP A 82 -17.35 16.91 0.57
N PHE A 83 -16.51 15.88 0.42
CA PHE A 83 -16.75 14.81 -0.55
C PHE A 83 -17.41 13.60 0.11
N VAL A 84 -18.43 13.07 -0.56
CA VAL A 84 -19.10 11.81 -0.26
C VAL A 84 -18.56 10.75 -1.22
N PHE A 85 -18.11 9.60 -0.71
CA PHE A 85 -17.62 8.50 -1.57
C PHE A 85 -18.76 7.90 -2.39
N GLY A 86 -19.91 7.73 -1.76
CA GLY A 86 -21.20 7.43 -2.38
C GLY A 86 -21.40 5.97 -2.71
N ASP A 87 -20.33 5.20 -2.96
CA ASP A 87 -20.38 3.82 -3.43
C ASP A 87 -19.56 2.84 -2.54
N LEU A 88 -19.68 2.94 -1.22
CA LEU A 88 -18.89 2.13 -0.29
C LEU A 88 -19.45 0.71 -0.12
N ARG A 89 -19.01 -0.21 -0.97
CA ARG A 89 -19.44 -1.63 -0.96
C ARG A 89 -18.25 -2.60 -1.01
N LEU A 90 -18.48 -3.84 -0.60
CA LEU A 90 -17.46 -4.90 -0.59
C LEU A 90 -16.75 -5.13 -1.95
N PRO A 91 -17.42 -5.07 -3.11
CA PRO A 91 -16.75 -5.19 -4.41
C PRO A 91 -15.80 -4.03 -4.70
N ASN A 92 -15.95 -2.89 -4.01
CA ASN A 92 -15.19 -1.66 -4.25
C ASN A 92 -13.99 -1.50 -3.32
N ILE A 93 -13.81 -2.43 -2.40
CA ILE A 93 -12.70 -2.46 -1.46
C ILE A 93 -11.69 -3.48 -1.97
N MET A 94 -10.47 -3.04 -2.32
CA MET A 94 -9.39 -3.96 -2.69
C MET A 94 -8.53 -4.31 -1.47
N ILE A 95 -8.42 -5.61 -1.22
CA ILE A 95 -7.52 -6.20 -0.22
C ILE A 95 -6.26 -6.65 -0.93
N ARG A 96 -5.15 -5.97 -0.61
CA ARG A 96 -3.84 -6.31 -1.17
C ARG A 96 -3.17 -7.37 -0.33
N GLU A 97 -2.59 -8.36 -0.99
CA GLU A 97 -1.64 -9.24 -0.33
C GLU A 97 -0.33 -8.48 -0.11
N ARG A 98 0.22 -8.55 1.11
CA ARG A 98 1.49 -7.91 1.42
C ARG A 98 2.57 -8.63 0.62
N GLN A 99 3.37 -7.90 -0.18
CA GLN A 99 4.47 -8.48 -0.96
C GLN A 99 5.56 -9.09 -0.06
N ARG A 100 5.35 -10.31 0.45
CA ARG A 100 6.42 -11.17 0.98
C ARG A 100 7.38 -11.58 -0.14
N GLN A 101 6.93 -11.61 -1.40
CA GLN A 101 7.73 -11.96 -2.58
C GLN A 101 8.84 -10.94 -2.89
N ARG A 102 8.58 -9.62 -2.89
CA ARG A 102 9.64 -8.64 -3.16
C ARG A 102 10.70 -8.57 -2.06
N GLN A 103 10.33 -8.80 -0.80
CA GLN A 103 11.30 -8.91 0.28
C GLN A 103 12.07 -10.23 0.25
N ARG A 104 11.44 -11.36 -0.10
CA ARG A 104 12.13 -12.65 -0.33
C ARG A 104 13.12 -12.55 -1.48
N GLN A 105 12.71 -12.09 -2.66
CA GLN A 105 13.57 -11.91 -3.83
C GLN A 105 14.72 -10.93 -3.56
N ARG A 106 14.50 -9.84 -2.82
CA ARG A 106 15.58 -8.92 -2.40
C ARG A 106 16.55 -9.56 -1.43
N ARG A 107 16.07 -10.37 -0.46
CA ARG A 107 16.92 -11.09 0.50
C ARG A 107 17.73 -12.18 -0.17
N GLU A 108 17.13 -12.90 -1.10
CA GLU A 108 17.74 -13.98 -1.87
C GLU A 108 18.78 -13.45 -2.87
N GLY A 109 18.45 -12.37 -3.60
CA GLY A 109 19.42 -11.67 -4.45
C GLY A 109 20.53 -10.95 -3.68
N ALA A 110 20.31 -10.58 -2.41
CA ALA A 110 21.38 -10.09 -1.53
C ALA A 110 22.27 -11.23 -1.00
N ARG A 111 21.68 -12.41 -0.74
CA ARG A 111 22.41 -13.63 -0.33
C ARG A 111 23.31 -14.13 -1.46
N GLN A 112 22.79 -14.25 -2.68
CA GLN A 112 23.55 -14.65 -3.86
C GLN A 112 24.70 -13.68 -4.18
N ARG A 113 24.51 -12.37 -4.04
CA ARG A 113 25.59 -11.38 -4.21
C ARG A 113 26.71 -11.52 -3.18
N ARG A 114 26.36 -11.81 -1.92
CA ARG A 114 27.35 -12.05 -0.85
C ARG A 114 28.13 -13.34 -1.11
N GLU A 115 27.45 -14.38 -1.56
CA GLU A 115 28.05 -15.67 -1.89
C GLU A 115 28.99 -15.58 -3.11
N GLY A 116 28.56 -14.90 -4.17
CA GLY A 116 29.43 -14.61 -5.32
C GLY A 116 30.62 -13.72 -4.99
N ALA A 117 30.47 -12.74 -4.08
CA ALA A 117 31.59 -11.93 -3.59
C ALA A 117 32.58 -12.75 -2.75
N ARG A 118 32.09 -13.73 -1.98
CA ARG A 118 32.92 -14.66 -1.19
C ARG A 118 33.73 -15.60 -2.09
N GLN A 119 33.09 -16.21 -3.08
CA GLN A 119 33.76 -17.08 -4.06
C GLN A 119 34.82 -16.33 -4.88
N ARG A 120 34.57 -15.06 -5.25
CA ARG A 120 35.58 -14.22 -5.91
C ARG A 120 36.80 -13.92 -5.02
N ARG A 121 36.61 -13.76 -3.71
CA ARG A 121 37.71 -13.59 -2.74
C ARG A 121 38.49 -14.88 -2.51
N GLU A 122 37.82 -16.02 -2.50
CA GLU A 122 38.45 -17.34 -2.31
C GLU A 122 39.15 -17.84 -3.60
N GLY A 123 38.64 -17.48 -4.78
CA GLY A 123 39.25 -17.78 -6.09
C GLY A 123 40.37 -16.81 -6.51
N ALA A 124 40.41 -15.61 -5.93
CA ALA A 124 41.52 -14.67 -6.10
C ALA A 124 42.73 -15.13 -5.27
N ARG A 125 43.42 -16.19 -5.73
CA ARG A 125 44.75 -16.52 -5.23
C ARG A 125 45.66 -15.30 -5.48
N PRO A 126 46.31 -14.72 -4.46
CA PRO A 126 47.29 -13.69 -4.70
C PRO A 126 48.44 -14.31 -5.49
N TRP A 127 48.75 -13.78 -6.66
CA TRP A 127 50.04 -14.01 -7.32
C TRP A 127 51.14 -13.44 -6.42
N ARG A 128 51.53 -14.19 -5.38
CA ARG A 128 52.71 -13.87 -4.59
C ARG A 128 53.92 -14.14 -5.47
N ARG A 129 54.54 -13.05 -5.96
CA ARG A 129 55.90 -13.06 -6.49
C ARG A 129 56.80 -13.81 -5.50
N ARG A 130 57.36 -14.92 -5.98
CA ARG A 130 58.41 -15.71 -5.33
C ARG A 130 59.66 -14.84 -5.23
N ARG A 131 59.84 -14.10 -4.13
CA ARG A 131 61.13 -13.50 -3.77
C ARG A 131 61.89 -14.49 -2.89
N LYS A 132 63.13 -14.76 -3.29
CA LYS A 132 64.08 -15.66 -2.68
C LYS A 132 64.32 -15.32 -1.20
N SER A 133 64.51 -16.39 -0.44
CA SER A 133 64.98 -16.46 0.92
C SER A 133 66.31 -15.74 1.15
N SER A 134 66.38 -14.97 2.23
CA SER A 134 67.61 -14.83 3.03
C SER A 134 67.21 -14.51 4.46
N GLU A 135 67.79 -15.29 5.38
CA GLU A 135 67.53 -15.36 6.80
C GLU A 135 67.82 -14.04 7.55
N ARG A 136 67.17 -13.85 8.71
CA ARG A 136 67.83 -13.66 10.01
C ARG A 136 66.82 -13.64 11.17
N PRO A 137 67.21 -14.11 12.37
CA PRO A 137 66.30 -14.33 13.50
C PRO A 137 66.30 -13.13 14.46
N GLY A 138 65.22 -12.96 15.24
CA GLY A 138 65.32 -12.19 16.48
C GLY A 138 64.03 -11.57 16.99
N GLN A 139 63.68 -12.00 18.21
CA GLN A 139 63.01 -11.27 19.28
C GLN A 139 61.48 -11.34 19.40
N ARG A 140 61.10 -12.05 20.49
CA ARG A 140 59.83 -11.96 21.20
C ARG A 140 59.73 -10.59 21.88
N GLY A 141 58.60 -9.90 21.67
CA GLY A 141 58.19 -8.76 22.47
C GLY A 141 56.70 -8.84 22.77
N ARG A 142 56.34 -9.26 23.98
CA ARG A 142 55.01 -8.98 24.56
C ARG A 142 54.99 -7.52 25.02
N ARG A 143 53.96 -6.75 24.69
CA ARG A 143 53.41 -5.65 25.54
C ARG A 143 52.01 -5.25 25.07
N GLN A 144 51.22 -4.86 26.07
CA GLN A 144 49.76 -4.68 26.11
C GLN A 144 49.25 -3.41 25.39
N PRO A 145 47.92 -3.30 25.14
CA PRO A 145 47.31 -2.14 24.51
C PRO A 145 46.90 -1.08 25.54
N GLY A 146 47.14 0.20 25.24
CA GLY A 146 46.69 1.32 26.05
C GLY A 146 46.27 2.53 25.21
N ARG A 147 44.97 2.89 25.33
CA ARG A 147 44.34 4.24 25.36
C ARG A 147 44.91 5.27 24.37
N GLY A 148 44.18 5.86 23.43
CA GLY A 148 42.77 6.24 23.37
C GLY A 148 42.71 7.63 22.74
N ARG A 149 41.89 7.85 21.71
CA ARG A 149 41.41 9.19 21.33
C ARG A 149 39.93 9.10 20.98
N GLY A 150 39.15 9.86 21.75
CA GLY A 150 37.70 9.88 21.73
C GLY A 150 37.14 10.44 20.43
N GLY A 151 36.31 9.63 19.78
CA GLY A 151 35.22 10.10 18.93
C GLY A 151 33.91 9.96 19.69
N GLN A 152 33.47 11.02 20.37
CA GLN A 152 32.09 11.12 20.83
C GLN A 152 31.18 11.23 19.59
N ARG A 153 30.47 10.14 19.24
CA ARG A 153 29.26 10.22 18.39
C ARG A 153 28.20 9.28 18.92
N ARG A 154 27.42 9.85 19.85
CA ARG A 154 26.00 9.63 20.17
C ARG A 154 25.40 8.25 19.85
N ALA A 155 24.99 7.58 20.91
CA ALA A 155 24.03 6.48 20.90
C ALA A 155 22.79 6.82 20.03
N ARG A 156 22.40 5.90 19.15
CA ARG A 156 21.03 5.80 18.67
C ARG A 156 20.59 4.35 18.81
N TRP A 157 19.48 4.22 19.51
CA TRP A 157 18.93 2.99 20.03
C TRP A 157 18.52 2.01 18.93
N TRP A 158 18.92 0.76 19.11
CA TRP A 158 18.19 -0.40 18.62
C TRP A 158 17.04 -0.66 19.58
N ALA A 159 15.80 -0.65 19.07
CA ALA A 159 14.69 -1.32 19.71
C ALA A 159 14.17 -2.37 18.73
N SER A 160 14.75 -3.57 18.84
CA SER A 160 14.02 -4.82 18.61
C SER A 160 12.86 -4.85 19.60
N GLY A 161 11.71 -4.31 19.18
CA GLY A 161 10.44 -4.47 19.85
C GLY A 161 9.54 -5.32 18.99
N GLN A 162 9.56 -6.64 19.19
CA GLN A 162 8.38 -7.44 18.89
C GLN A 162 7.26 -6.97 19.83
N ARG A 163 6.36 -6.17 19.29
CA ARG A 163 4.93 -6.27 19.61
C ARG A 163 4.21 -6.39 18.29
N GLN A 164 3.39 -7.42 18.20
CA GLN A 164 2.62 -7.78 17.01
C GLN A 164 1.90 -6.55 16.46
N ARG A 165 2.22 -6.15 15.23
CA ARG A 165 1.37 -5.23 14.48
C ARG A 165 1.43 -5.57 13.01
N TRP A 166 0.43 -6.34 12.59
CA TRP A 166 0.16 -6.71 11.21
C TRP A 166 -0.09 -5.45 10.37
N PRO A 167 0.56 -5.27 9.21
CA PRO A 167 0.15 -4.23 8.28
C PRO A 167 -0.38 -4.89 7.01
N ARG A 168 -1.70 -5.00 6.95
CA ARG A 168 -2.49 -5.23 5.73
C ARG A 168 -3.33 -3.97 5.55
N ARG A 169 -2.90 -3.09 4.64
CA ARG A 169 -3.67 -1.88 4.29
C ARG A 169 -4.51 -2.17 3.05
N PRO A 170 -5.86 -2.20 3.13
CA PRO A 170 -6.71 -2.11 1.95
C PRO A 170 -6.51 -0.77 1.23
N ARG A 171 -6.78 -0.74 -0.07
CA ARG A 171 -6.91 0.50 -0.84
C ARG A 171 -8.19 0.44 -1.66
N ALA A 172 -9.02 1.48 -1.60
CA ALA A 172 -10.19 1.59 -2.45
C ALA A 172 -9.74 2.10 -3.81
N ALA A 173 -9.65 1.22 -4.81
CA ALA A 173 -8.94 1.51 -6.05
C ALA A 173 -9.80 1.83 -7.26
N ASP A 174 -11.10 1.53 -7.25
CA ASP A 174 -11.73 1.27 -8.54
C ASP A 174 -12.93 2.15 -8.89
N ARG A 175 -13.51 2.94 -7.97
CA ARG A 175 -14.84 3.55 -8.20
C ARG A 175 -15.07 4.97 -7.69
N LEU A 176 -14.03 5.80 -7.63
CA LEU A 176 -14.15 7.27 -7.36
C LEU A 176 -14.95 8.06 -8.42
N ARG A 177 -15.53 7.39 -9.43
CA ARG A 177 -16.50 7.98 -10.38
C ARG A 177 -17.76 8.48 -9.67
N TRP A 178 -18.10 7.91 -8.51
CA TRP A 178 -19.33 8.23 -7.78
C TRP A 178 -19.07 9.20 -6.63
N THR A 179 -17.82 9.65 -6.48
CA THR A 179 -17.46 10.58 -5.42
C THR A 179 -17.80 11.99 -5.82
N ALA A 180 -18.66 12.63 -5.04
CA ALA A 180 -19.16 13.96 -5.35
C ALA A 180 -19.34 14.78 -4.07
N GLN A 181 -19.54 16.08 -4.24
CA GLN A 181 -19.71 16.97 -3.10
C GLN A 181 -21.04 16.69 -2.37
N ASP A 182 -21.01 16.77 -1.05
CA ASP A 182 -22.15 16.56 -0.16
C ASP A 182 -23.31 17.50 -0.51
N GLY A 183 -24.51 16.94 -0.69
CA GLY A 183 -25.71 17.70 -1.06
C GLY A 183 -25.75 18.27 -2.48
N VAL A 184 -24.71 18.03 -3.30
CA VAL A 184 -24.62 18.51 -4.69
C VAL A 184 -24.59 17.34 -5.67
N GLY A 185 -23.76 16.34 -5.39
CA GLY A 185 -23.64 15.13 -6.19
C GLY A 185 -24.94 14.34 -6.26
N ARG A 186 -25.18 13.62 -7.36
CA ARG A 186 -26.35 12.75 -7.53
C ARG A 186 -25.98 11.34 -7.91
N TYR A 187 -26.74 10.38 -7.40
CA TYR A 187 -26.68 9.00 -7.88
C TYR A 187 -27.17 8.90 -9.32
N PRO A 188 -26.65 7.96 -10.12
CA PRO A 188 -27.16 7.71 -11.46
C PRO A 188 -28.59 7.14 -11.41
N ALA A 189 -29.33 7.32 -12.51
CA ALA A 189 -30.64 6.68 -12.74
C ALA A 189 -30.58 5.15 -12.58
N THR A 190 -29.46 4.58 -12.99
CA THR A 190 -29.23 3.13 -13.10
C THR A 190 -28.63 2.55 -11.82
N ILE A 191 -28.85 3.15 -10.66
CA ILE A 191 -28.38 2.59 -9.39
C ILE A 191 -29.10 1.26 -9.14
N SER A 192 -28.37 0.24 -8.67
CA SER A 192 -28.95 -1.08 -8.42
C SER A 192 -29.90 -1.01 -7.23
N THR A 193 -31.10 -1.58 -7.37
CA THR A 193 -32.11 -1.67 -6.32
C THR A 193 -31.95 -2.93 -5.45
N SER A 194 -31.16 -3.89 -5.89
CA SER A 194 -30.96 -5.19 -5.24
C SER A 194 -29.80 -5.24 -4.24
N GLU A 195 -29.15 -4.10 -3.97
CA GLU A 195 -27.99 -4.03 -3.09
C GLU A 195 -28.29 -3.32 -1.78
N GLU A 196 -27.53 -3.64 -0.72
CA GLU A 196 -27.63 -3.03 0.61
C GLU A 196 -27.17 -1.56 0.58
N TRP A 197 -27.99 -0.68 0.01
CA TRP A 197 -27.83 0.76 0.07
C TRP A 197 -28.45 1.32 1.35
N SER A 198 -28.06 2.55 1.71
CA SER A 198 -28.83 3.32 2.69
C SER A 198 -30.27 3.50 2.18
N PRO A 199 -31.31 3.37 3.02
CA PRO A 199 -32.71 3.58 2.60
C PRO A 199 -32.97 4.97 2.00
N ALA A 200 -32.12 5.96 2.30
CA ALA A 200 -32.20 7.31 1.74
C ALA A 200 -31.61 7.42 0.32
N VAL A 201 -30.86 6.43 -0.14
CA VAL A 201 -30.27 6.39 -1.48
C VAL A 201 -31.35 6.07 -2.50
N ASN A 202 -31.54 6.98 -3.45
CA ASN A 202 -32.53 6.85 -4.51
C ASN A 202 -31.88 7.16 -5.88
N PRO A 203 -32.39 6.60 -6.98
CA PRO A 203 -32.02 7.03 -8.32
C PRO A 203 -32.16 8.56 -8.45
N HIS A 204 -31.14 9.23 -8.97
CA HIS A 204 -31.05 10.71 -9.05
C HIS A 204 -31.07 11.46 -7.70
N GLY A 205 -31.13 10.76 -6.58
CA GLY A 205 -31.07 11.32 -5.24
C GLY A 205 -29.73 12.00 -4.98
N LEU A 206 -29.75 13.02 -4.12
CA LEU A 206 -28.54 13.72 -3.69
C LEU A 206 -27.66 12.78 -2.86
N MET A 207 -26.35 12.90 -3.04
CA MET A 207 -25.36 12.18 -2.26
C MET A 207 -25.13 12.93 -0.94
N HIS A 208 -25.30 12.21 0.17
CA HIS A 208 -25.07 12.74 1.50
C HIS A 208 -24.01 11.95 2.26
N LYS A 209 -23.23 12.63 3.12
CA LYS A 209 -22.26 11.97 4.01
C LYS A 209 -22.89 10.84 4.83
N ALA A 210 -24.16 10.98 5.22
CA ALA A 210 -24.93 9.96 5.92
C ALA A 210 -24.98 8.61 5.17
N HIS A 211 -24.92 8.61 3.84
CA HIS A 211 -24.90 7.38 3.04
C HIS A 211 -23.61 6.60 3.25
N ASP A 212 -22.46 7.28 3.28
CA ASP A 212 -21.18 6.63 3.59
C ASP A 212 -21.15 6.11 5.03
N LEU A 213 -21.75 6.84 5.99
CA LEU A 213 -21.83 6.42 7.39
C LEU A 213 -22.68 5.16 7.55
N PHE A 214 -23.79 5.06 6.83
CA PHE A 214 -24.60 3.85 6.79
C PHE A 214 -23.81 2.67 6.22
N SER A 215 -23.12 2.86 5.09
CA SER A 215 -22.27 1.82 4.50
C SER A 215 -21.09 1.43 5.41
N LEU A 216 -20.54 2.39 6.17
CA LEU A 216 -19.52 2.12 7.19
C LEU A 216 -20.07 1.23 8.32
N ASP A 217 -21.30 1.46 8.78
CA ASP A 217 -21.92 0.61 9.80
C ASP A 217 -22.11 -0.83 9.30
N LEU A 218 -22.58 -1.00 8.06
CA LEU A 218 -22.66 -2.32 7.42
C LEU A 218 -21.29 -3.00 7.33
N LEU A 219 -20.25 -2.25 6.93
CA LEU A 219 -18.90 -2.76 6.90
C LEU A 219 -18.39 -3.14 8.30
N ARG A 220 -18.73 -2.34 9.32
CA ARG A 220 -18.36 -2.58 10.73
C ARG A 220 -18.89 -3.92 11.21
N LYS A 221 -20.17 -4.23 10.94
CA LYS A 221 -20.81 -5.52 11.26
C LYS A 221 -20.13 -6.71 10.59
N LYS A 222 -19.52 -6.50 9.42
CA LYS A 222 -18.73 -7.52 8.73
C LYS A 222 -17.27 -7.59 9.21
N CYS A 223 -16.82 -6.71 10.12
CA CYS A 223 -15.43 -6.62 10.58
C CYS A 223 -15.23 -6.86 12.09
N ILE A 224 -16.29 -6.69 12.90
CA ILE A 224 -16.30 -6.75 14.38
C ILE A 224 -17.44 -7.67 14.81
#